data_AF-A0AB39T809-F1
#
_entry.id   AF-A0AB39T809-F1
#
_cell.length_a   1.000
_cell.length_b   1.000
_cell.length_c   1.000
_cell.angle_alpha   90.00
_cell.angle_beta   90.00
_cell.angle_gamma   90.00
#
_symmetry.space_group_name_H-M   'P 1'
#
loop_
_entity.id
_entity.type
_entity.pdbx_description
1 polymer ?
#
loop_
_entity_poly.entity_id
_entity_poly.type
_entity_poly.pdbx_seq_one_letter_code
_entity_poly.pdbx_strand_id
1 'polypeptide(L)'
;MKFPHLRPARRPVLAAAAFAALAALAPGAVAVAPTGLPAPEKGLNLLVVGVDSRKGLTEEEKERFHLGGKECDCTDVIMLVHVSAANDRVDVVSLPRDSLASFPAGHRDRRTGQVHAAHPSKINGAWAEGGSAFAVETVESMTGLAVHRYLEIDFRRFMDTVDRVDGGVPICTEQPLKDPSTGIDLQPGTKRVAGGEALQYVRSRKADGQMDFGRIRKQQKFIVNTLRRLHDGILDDPERLSAFAATLRGTAAAERGISTAELLTLAAHLKDLPPERTEFATVPIRGFNPDIEGVGSTVGWDAEGAAEVFGRLADDRPLPAAAAVAPSQIPAAAYKPDKGSSLICP
;
A
#
# COMPACT_ATOMS: atom_id res chain seq x y z
N MET A 1 47.40 -1.60 -67.60
CA MET A 1 48.61 -1.59 -66.74
C MET A 1 48.27 -0.93 -65.41
N LYS A 2 48.66 -1.58 -64.30
CA LYS A 2 48.77 -1.08 -62.91
C LYS A 2 47.51 -0.58 -62.16
N PHE A 3 47.06 -1.41 -61.20
CA PHE A 3 46.69 -0.98 -59.83
C PHE A 3 47.98 -0.54 -59.07
N PRO A 4 47.97 0.14 -57.88
CA PRO A 4 46.91 0.13 -56.83
C PRO A 4 46.76 1.36 -55.85
N HIS A 5 45.80 1.24 -54.90
CA HIS A 5 45.76 1.68 -53.46
C HIS A 5 45.73 3.20 -53.09
N LEU A 6 44.99 3.75 -52.09
CA LEU A 6 44.34 3.31 -50.82
C LEU A 6 43.23 4.32 -50.35
N ARG A 7 42.35 3.86 -49.43
CA ARG A 7 41.18 4.47 -48.72
C ARG A 7 41.56 5.58 -47.68
N PRO A 8 40.65 6.40 -47.02
CA PRO A 8 39.38 5.95 -46.39
C PRO A 8 38.16 6.91 -46.21
N ALA A 9 37.04 6.23 -45.91
CA ALA A 9 35.77 6.52 -45.21
C ALA A 9 35.35 7.94 -44.75
N ARG A 10 34.06 8.26 -45.00
CA ARG A 10 33.17 8.98 -44.05
C ARG A 10 31.75 8.38 -44.06
N ARG A 11 31.20 8.20 -42.87
CA ARG A 11 29.88 7.64 -42.52
C ARG A 11 28.74 8.59 -42.92
N PRO A 12 27.53 8.11 -43.28
CA PRO A 12 26.33 8.93 -43.15
C PRO A 12 25.73 8.76 -41.74
N VAL A 13 25.53 9.89 -41.09
CA VAL A 13 24.66 10.09 -39.93
C VAL A 13 23.22 10.02 -40.43
N LEU A 14 22.46 9.02 -40.02
CA LEU A 14 21.00 9.02 -40.16
C LEU A 14 20.44 9.79 -38.97
N ALA A 15 20.11 11.06 -39.22
CA ALA A 15 19.42 11.94 -38.30
C ALA A 15 17.92 11.60 -38.25
N ALA A 16 17.41 11.66 -37.03
CA ALA A 16 16.01 11.65 -36.63
C ALA A 16 15.07 12.43 -37.56
N ALA A 17 13.93 11.82 -37.93
CA ALA A 17 12.65 12.49 -38.15
C ALA A 17 11.57 11.44 -38.53
N ALA A 18 10.77 11.01 -37.55
CA ALA A 18 9.44 10.47 -37.79
C ALA A 18 8.56 10.80 -36.58
N PHE A 19 8.29 12.10 -36.42
CA PHE A 19 7.25 12.62 -35.54
C PHE A 19 6.01 12.94 -36.38
N ALA A 20 4.86 12.56 -35.84
CA ALA A 20 3.54 13.18 -36.04
C ALA A 20 2.93 13.19 -37.46
N ALA A 21 2.02 12.24 -37.73
CA ALA A 21 0.75 12.52 -38.41
C ALA A 21 -0.16 11.28 -38.43
N LEU A 22 -1.08 11.17 -37.45
CA LEU A 22 -2.49 10.79 -37.68
C LEU A 22 -3.26 10.92 -36.35
N ALA A 23 -3.45 12.15 -35.91
CA ALA A 23 -4.32 12.50 -34.79
C ALA A 23 -5.09 13.77 -35.14
N ALA A 24 -6.07 13.65 -36.02
CA ALA A 24 -7.14 14.64 -36.17
C ALA A 24 -8.23 14.02 -37.05
N LEU A 25 -9.42 13.81 -36.46
CA LEU A 25 -10.78 13.76 -37.05
C LEU A 25 -11.66 12.73 -36.32
N ALA A 26 -11.95 12.97 -35.04
CA ALA A 26 -13.15 12.49 -34.37
C ALA A 26 -13.48 13.41 -33.17
N PRO A 27 -14.61 14.13 -33.16
CA PRO A 27 -15.08 14.84 -31.99
C PRO A 27 -15.76 13.82 -31.06
N GLY A 28 -15.04 13.47 -29.99
CA GLY A 28 -15.48 12.51 -28.99
C GLY A 28 -14.27 12.13 -28.17
N ALA A 29 -14.00 12.89 -27.12
CA ALA A 29 -12.85 12.69 -26.25
C ALA A 29 -12.91 11.30 -25.59
N VAL A 30 -12.25 10.33 -26.20
CA VAL A 30 -11.71 9.20 -25.45
C VAL A 30 -10.58 9.81 -24.64
N ALA A 31 -10.82 10.02 -23.35
CA ALA A 31 -9.74 10.28 -22.41
C ALA A 31 -8.78 9.11 -22.52
N VAL A 32 -7.68 9.29 -23.25
CA VAL A 32 -6.53 8.40 -23.21
C VAL A 32 -6.01 8.51 -21.79
N ALA A 33 -6.39 7.56 -20.92
CA ALA A 33 -5.76 7.39 -19.64
C ALA A 33 -4.24 7.29 -19.89
N PRO A 34 -3.39 8.02 -19.14
CA PRO A 34 -1.95 7.96 -19.35
C PRO A 34 -1.50 6.51 -19.31
N THR A 35 -0.87 6.03 -20.37
CA THR A 35 -0.48 4.62 -20.55
C THR A 35 0.78 4.24 -19.75
N GLY A 36 1.03 4.89 -18.62
CA GLY A 36 2.23 4.68 -17.82
C GLY A 36 2.08 5.22 -16.41
N LEU A 37 2.83 4.61 -15.49
CA LEU A 37 2.97 5.09 -14.12
C LEU A 37 3.48 6.53 -14.09
N PRO A 38 3.01 7.38 -13.16
CA PRO A 38 3.67 8.65 -12.89
C PRO A 38 5.15 8.42 -12.58
N ALA A 39 6.02 9.20 -13.21
CA ALA A 39 7.46 9.20 -12.99
C ALA A 39 7.91 10.56 -12.43
N PRO A 40 7.47 10.95 -11.23
CA PRO A 40 7.92 12.18 -10.58
C PRO A 40 9.42 12.13 -10.28
N GLU A 41 10.10 13.28 -10.32
CA GLU A 41 11.55 13.39 -10.08
C GLU A 41 11.99 12.87 -8.71
N LYS A 42 11.08 12.86 -7.73
CA LYS A 42 11.32 12.48 -6.34
C LYS A 42 10.66 11.16 -5.95
N GLY A 43 10.37 10.29 -6.92
CA GLY A 43 9.81 8.98 -6.64
C GLY A 43 8.28 8.96 -6.48
N LEU A 44 7.70 7.79 -6.74
CA LEU A 44 6.27 7.56 -6.80
C LEU A 44 5.74 7.17 -5.42
N ASN A 45 4.89 8.03 -4.85
CA ASN A 45 4.05 7.69 -3.70
C ASN A 45 2.70 7.07 -4.13
N LEU A 46 2.40 5.88 -3.62
CA LEU A 46 1.14 5.16 -3.72
C LEU A 46 0.51 5.04 -2.33
N LEU A 47 -0.74 5.46 -2.18
CA LEU A 47 -1.51 5.23 -0.96
C LEU A 47 -2.28 3.92 -1.09
N VAL A 48 -1.96 2.94 -0.24
CA VAL A 48 -2.66 1.65 -0.15
C VAL A 48 -3.59 1.67 1.06
N VAL A 49 -4.86 1.36 0.84
CA VAL A 49 -5.90 1.40 1.86
C VAL A 49 -6.72 0.12 1.86
N GLY A 50 -6.82 -0.51 3.03
CA GLY A 50 -7.70 -1.65 3.28
C GLY A 50 -9.01 -1.21 3.92
N VAL A 51 -10.14 -1.47 3.26
CA VAL A 51 -11.48 -1.10 3.75
C VAL A 51 -12.21 -2.31 4.33
N ASP A 52 -12.86 -2.17 5.49
CA ASP A 52 -13.80 -3.17 6.02
C ASP A 52 -15.14 -3.06 5.28
N SER A 53 -15.12 -3.48 4.01
CA SER A 53 -16.31 -3.67 3.19
C SER A 53 -16.50 -5.15 2.92
N ARG A 54 -17.71 -5.66 3.20
CA ARG A 54 -18.06 -7.09 3.10
C ARG A 54 -18.97 -7.35 1.91
N LYS A 55 -19.06 -6.38 1.01
CA LYS A 55 -19.76 -6.48 -0.26
C LYS A 55 -19.18 -7.65 -1.07
N GLY A 56 -20.07 -8.46 -1.62
CA GLY A 56 -19.69 -9.62 -2.43
C GLY A 56 -19.28 -10.86 -1.63
N LEU A 57 -19.36 -10.86 -0.29
CA LEU A 57 -19.18 -12.06 0.54
C LEU A 57 -20.51 -12.79 0.77
N THR A 58 -20.50 -14.12 0.68
CA THR A 58 -21.67 -14.96 1.02
C THR A 58 -21.84 -15.06 2.54
N GLU A 59 -23.03 -15.48 2.99
CA GLU A 59 -23.26 -15.69 4.42
C GLU A 59 -22.39 -16.83 4.97
N GLU A 60 -22.13 -17.89 4.19
CA GLU A 60 -21.25 -18.97 4.62
C GLU A 60 -19.81 -18.48 4.83
N GLU A 61 -19.30 -17.62 3.95
CA GLU A 61 -17.97 -17.04 4.12
C GLU A 61 -17.91 -16.09 5.32
N LYS A 62 -18.96 -15.29 5.54
CA LYS A 62 -19.03 -14.40 6.69
C LYS A 62 -19.02 -15.18 8.01
N GLU A 63 -19.75 -16.28 8.08
CA GLU A 63 -19.75 -17.17 9.23
C GLU A 63 -18.38 -17.85 9.39
N ARG A 64 -17.88 -18.50 8.33
CA ARG A 64 -16.61 -19.24 8.35
C ARG A 64 -15.43 -18.37 8.76
N PHE A 65 -15.33 -17.16 8.24
CA PHE A 65 -14.18 -16.26 8.47
C PHE A 65 -14.45 -15.17 9.51
N HIS A 66 -15.54 -15.29 10.29
CA HIS A 66 -15.88 -14.39 11.38
C HIS A 66 -15.92 -12.92 10.92
N LEU A 67 -16.70 -12.66 9.87
CA LEU A 67 -16.90 -11.36 9.23
C LEU A 67 -18.30 -10.77 9.56
N GLY A 68 -18.94 -11.25 10.62
CA GLY A 68 -20.19 -10.70 11.14
C GLY A 68 -20.03 -9.32 11.80
N GLY A 69 -21.15 -8.70 12.17
CA GLY A 69 -21.20 -7.39 12.85
C GLY A 69 -21.54 -6.22 11.93
N LYS A 70 -21.65 -5.00 12.47
CA LYS A 70 -21.97 -3.80 11.69
C LYS A 70 -20.80 -3.39 10.79
N GLU A 71 -21.05 -3.18 9.50
CA GLU A 71 -20.08 -2.54 8.61
C GLU A 71 -19.86 -1.10 9.05
N CYS A 72 -18.60 -0.72 9.28
CA CYS A 72 -18.21 0.64 9.61
C CYS A 72 -17.82 1.45 8.37
N ASP A 73 -17.60 0.78 7.21
CA ASP A 73 -16.96 1.36 6.03
C ASP A 73 -15.64 2.08 6.37
N CYS A 74 -14.97 1.61 7.43
CA CYS A 74 -13.76 2.22 7.97
C CYS A 74 -12.52 1.55 7.37
N THR A 75 -11.42 2.31 7.33
CA THR A 75 -10.15 1.79 6.82
C THR A 75 -9.34 1.18 7.95
N ASP A 76 -8.94 -0.07 7.79
CA ASP A 76 -8.20 -0.82 8.80
C ASP A 76 -6.70 -0.90 8.50
N VAL A 77 -6.32 -0.59 7.25
CA VAL A 77 -4.96 -0.53 6.74
C VAL A 77 -4.80 0.79 6.01
N ILE A 78 -3.75 1.54 6.34
CA ILE A 78 -3.37 2.76 5.63
C ILE A 78 -1.86 2.73 5.53
N MET A 79 -1.33 2.58 4.31
CA MET A 79 0.10 2.48 4.06
C MET A 79 0.48 3.43 2.93
N LEU A 80 1.51 4.23 3.18
CA LEU A 80 2.18 4.99 2.14
C LEU A 80 3.33 4.15 1.59
N VAL A 81 3.27 3.82 0.31
CA VAL A 81 4.32 3.10 -0.42
C VAL A 81 5.06 4.12 -1.27
N HIS A 82 6.33 4.31 -0.99
CA HIS A 82 7.22 5.16 -1.77
C HIS A 82 8.14 4.27 -2.62
N VAL A 83 8.09 4.47 -3.94
CA VAL A 83 9.02 3.85 -4.89
C VAL A 83 10.01 4.92 -5.32
N SER A 84 11.28 4.72 -5.02
CA SER A 84 12.35 5.66 -5.38
C SER A 84 12.36 5.97 -6.89
N ALA A 85 12.84 7.15 -7.26
CA ALA A 85 12.89 7.58 -8.67
C ALA A 85 13.73 6.63 -9.54
N ALA A 86 14.75 5.99 -8.94
CA ALA A 86 15.60 5.00 -9.58
C ALA A 86 14.96 3.59 -9.67
N ASN A 87 13.80 3.37 -9.04
CA ASN A 87 13.14 2.07 -8.89
C ASN A 87 14.02 1.00 -8.18
N ASP A 88 14.97 1.43 -7.34
CA ASP A 88 15.95 0.54 -6.67
C ASP A 88 15.77 0.44 -5.14
N ARG A 89 14.66 1.02 -4.64
CA ARG A 89 14.23 1.05 -3.25
C ARG A 89 12.72 1.24 -3.16
N VAL A 90 12.10 0.53 -2.22
CA VAL A 90 10.69 0.72 -1.82
C VAL A 90 10.60 0.92 -0.32
N ASP A 91 9.95 1.99 0.11
CA ASP A 91 9.70 2.27 1.52
C ASP A 91 8.19 2.18 1.79
N VAL A 92 7.79 1.38 2.79
CA VAL A 92 6.37 1.20 3.17
C VAL A 92 6.17 1.72 4.58
N VAL A 93 5.49 2.86 4.70
CA VAL A 93 5.18 3.50 5.99
C VAL A 93 3.72 3.27 6.33
N SER A 94 3.47 2.48 7.37
CA SER A 94 2.14 2.24 7.92
C SER A 94 1.69 3.43 8.77
N LEU A 95 0.49 3.93 8.52
CA LEU A 95 -0.18 4.97 9.29
C LEU A 95 -1.23 4.30 10.18
N PRO A 96 -1.06 4.31 11.52
CA PRO A 96 -2.03 3.70 12.42
C PRO A 96 -3.43 4.26 12.20
N ARG A 97 -4.42 3.38 12.10
CA ARG A 97 -5.78 3.77 11.72
C ARG A 97 -6.45 4.72 12.72
N ASP A 98 -6.00 4.68 13.98
CA ASP A 98 -6.48 5.52 15.07
C ASP A 98 -5.64 6.81 15.22
N SER A 99 -4.77 7.14 14.25
CA SER A 99 -4.01 8.39 14.24
C SER A 99 -4.94 9.60 14.23
N LEU A 100 -4.64 10.59 15.07
CA LEU A 100 -5.36 11.87 15.07
C LEU A 100 -5.05 12.62 13.78
N ALA A 101 -6.10 12.89 13.00
CA ALA A 101 -6.06 13.67 11.78
C ALA A 101 -6.85 14.97 11.94
N SER A 102 -6.40 16.03 11.28
CA SER A 102 -7.23 17.20 11.02
C SER A 102 -7.82 17.05 9.63
N PHE A 103 -9.12 16.73 9.57
CA PHE A 103 -9.86 16.57 8.34
C PHE A 103 -9.99 17.93 7.64
N PRO A 104 -9.53 18.06 6.38
CA PRO A 104 -9.64 19.30 5.62
C PRO A 104 -11.09 19.75 5.43
N ALA A 105 -11.30 21.08 5.40
CA ALA A 105 -12.62 21.66 5.13
C ALA A 105 -13.02 21.50 3.66
N GLY A 106 -14.32 21.63 3.37
CA GLY A 106 -14.83 21.78 2.00
C GLY A 106 -15.12 20.46 1.27
N HIS A 107 -14.75 19.33 1.85
CA HIS A 107 -15.17 18.02 1.37
C HIS A 107 -16.68 17.79 1.66
N ARG A 108 -17.33 16.99 0.82
CA ARG A 108 -18.72 16.60 1.01
C ARG A 108 -18.79 15.21 1.66
N ASP A 109 -19.41 15.13 2.83
CA ASP A 109 -19.69 13.89 3.53
C ASP A 109 -20.67 13.04 2.68
N ARG A 110 -20.25 11.82 2.35
CA ARG A 110 -20.98 10.87 1.49
C ARG A 110 -22.21 10.29 2.17
N ARG A 111 -22.25 10.30 3.50
CA ARG A 111 -23.35 9.77 4.31
C ARG A 111 -24.41 10.82 4.59
N THR A 112 -24.00 12.06 4.88
CA THR A 112 -24.94 13.15 5.24
C THR A 112 -25.21 14.13 4.11
N GLY A 113 -24.36 14.16 3.09
CA GLY A 113 -24.40 15.14 1.99
C GLY A 113 -23.93 16.54 2.39
N GLN A 114 -23.55 16.77 3.65
CA GLN A 114 -23.12 18.06 4.17
C GLN A 114 -21.68 18.37 3.76
N VAL A 115 -21.34 19.65 3.72
CA VAL A 115 -19.96 20.11 3.56
C VAL A 115 -19.45 20.50 4.93
N HIS A 116 -18.37 19.88 5.38
CA HIS A 116 -17.82 20.12 6.72
C HIS A 116 -16.77 21.23 6.70
N ALA A 117 -16.70 21.99 7.80
CA ALA A 117 -15.51 22.76 8.14
C ALA A 117 -14.38 21.82 8.55
N ALA A 118 -13.15 22.33 8.71
CA ALA A 118 -12.06 21.49 9.19
C ALA A 118 -12.34 21.03 10.63
N HIS A 119 -12.14 19.74 10.92
CA HIS A 119 -12.40 19.17 12.25
C HIS A 119 -11.44 18.02 12.59
N PRO A 120 -11.22 17.71 13.88
CA PRO A 120 -10.45 16.54 14.26
C PRO A 120 -11.25 15.26 14.02
N SER A 121 -10.56 14.20 13.61
CA SER A 121 -11.11 12.85 13.53
C SER A 121 -9.97 11.82 13.54
N LYS A 122 -10.32 10.54 13.53
CA LYS A 122 -9.34 9.48 13.29
C LYS A 122 -9.15 9.33 11.79
N ILE A 123 -7.91 9.15 11.34
CA ILE A 123 -7.58 9.01 9.92
C ILE A 123 -8.41 7.92 9.23
N ASN A 124 -8.80 6.87 9.94
CA ASN A 124 -9.58 5.79 9.35
C ASN A 124 -11.00 6.16 8.91
N GLY A 125 -11.54 7.26 9.43
CA GLY A 125 -12.85 7.79 9.05
C GLY A 125 -12.86 8.53 7.72
N ALA A 126 -11.69 8.92 7.19
CA ALA A 126 -11.63 9.81 6.02
C ALA A 126 -12.27 9.17 4.78
N TRP A 127 -12.06 7.87 4.57
CA TRP A 127 -12.70 7.16 3.47
C TRP A 127 -14.22 7.02 3.65
N ALA A 128 -14.67 6.75 4.89
CA ALA A 128 -16.10 6.64 5.19
C ALA A 128 -16.81 7.98 4.94
N GLU A 129 -16.15 9.07 5.29
CA GLU A 129 -16.69 10.43 5.19
C GLU A 129 -16.64 10.96 3.76
N GLY A 130 -15.48 11.01 3.12
CA GLY A 130 -15.31 11.65 1.80
C GLY A 130 -14.82 10.72 0.68
N GLY A 131 -14.67 9.42 0.94
CA GLY A 131 -14.21 8.44 -0.04
C GLY A 131 -12.71 8.51 -0.31
N SER A 132 -12.27 7.92 -1.42
CA SER A 132 -10.86 7.81 -1.78
C SER A 132 -10.19 9.18 -1.96
N ALA A 133 -10.86 10.13 -2.59
CA ALA A 133 -10.38 11.50 -2.78
C ALA A 133 -10.01 12.18 -1.45
N PHE A 134 -10.92 12.10 -0.48
CA PHE A 134 -10.72 12.74 0.82
C PHE A 134 -9.72 11.99 1.70
N ALA A 135 -9.66 10.65 1.59
CA ALA A 135 -8.62 9.87 2.25
C ALA A 135 -7.22 10.25 1.74
N VAL A 136 -7.08 10.44 0.41
CA VAL A 136 -5.85 10.94 -0.19
C VAL A 136 -5.53 12.34 0.32
N GLU A 137 -6.45 13.29 0.22
CA GLU A 137 -6.25 14.67 0.67
C GLU A 137 -5.85 14.74 2.15
N THR A 138 -6.48 13.94 3.00
CA THR A 138 -6.15 13.85 4.43
C THR A 138 -4.72 13.36 4.65
N VAL A 139 -4.29 12.34 3.93
CA VAL A 139 -2.90 11.83 4.01
C VAL A 139 -1.90 12.86 3.48
N GLU A 140 -2.20 13.52 2.35
CA GLU A 140 -1.35 14.57 1.79
C GLU A 140 -1.20 15.73 2.79
N SER A 141 -2.29 16.15 3.43
CA SER A 141 -2.30 17.19 4.47
C SER A 141 -1.46 16.81 5.69
N MET A 142 -1.56 15.56 6.15
CA MET A 142 -0.83 15.10 7.35
C MET A 142 0.67 14.88 7.11
N THR A 143 1.06 14.53 5.88
CA THR A 143 2.44 14.09 5.57
C THR A 143 3.23 15.11 4.76
N GLY A 144 2.55 16.03 4.07
CA GLY A 144 3.16 16.93 3.08
C GLY A 144 3.60 16.23 1.79
N LEU A 145 3.35 14.92 1.64
CA LEU A 145 3.73 14.16 0.46
C LEU A 145 2.60 14.13 -0.55
N ALA A 146 2.92 14.37 -1.82
CA ALA A 146 1.99 14.17 -2.91
C ALA A 146 1.72 12.68 -3.10
N VAL A 147 0.45 12.28 -3.13
CA VAL A 147 0.00 10.92 -3.43
C VAL A 147 -0.36 10.84 -4.90
N HIS A 148 0.42 10.08 -5.66
CA HIS A 148 0.27 10.00 -7.10
C HIS A 148 -0.75 8.95 -7.52
N ARG A 149 -0.84 7.85 -6.77
CA ARG A 149 -1.78 6.77 -7.02
C ARG A 149 -2.42 6.28 -5.73
N TYR A 150 -3.60 5.68 -5.89
CA TYR A 150 -4.39 5.11 -4.82
C TYR A 150 -4.75 3.65 -5.15
N LEU A 151 -4.61 2.76 -4.16
CA LEU A 151 -5.03 1.36 -4.25
C LEU A 151 -5.90 1.02 -3.05
N GLU A 152 -7.18 0.78 -3.32
CA GLU A 152 -8.14 0.27 -2.34
C GLU A 152 -8.18 -1.25 -2.37
N ILE A 153 -8.32 -1.89 -1.22
CA ILE A 153 -8.48 -3.34 -1.11
C ILE A 153 -9.59 -3.63 -0.09
N ASP A 154 -10.70 -4.20 -0.55
CA ASP A 154 -11.78 -4.72 0.30
C ASP A 154 -11.55 -6.20 0.66
N PHE A 155 -12.41 -6.78 1.50
CA PHE A 155 -12.23 -8.16 1.97
C PHE A 155 -12.32 -9.19 0.85
N ARG A 156 -13.29 -9.06 -0.06
CA ARG A 156 -13.43 -9.96 -1.21
C ARG A 156 -12.18 -9.90 -2.07
N ARG A 157 -11.75 -8.68 -2.43
CA ARG A 157 -10.56 -8.45 -3.26
C ARG A 157 -9.30 -8.98 -2.61
N PHE A 158 -9.15 -8.79 -1.30
CA PHE A 158 -8.04 -9.36 -0.55
C PHE A 158 -8.04 -10.89 -0.65
N MET A 159 -9.16 -11.54 -0.34
CA MET A 159 -9.29 -13.00 -0.40
C MET A 159 -8.97 -13.54 -1.79
N ASP A 160 -9.62 -12.98 -2.82
CA ASP A 160 -9.43 -13.39 -4.20
C ASP A 160 -7.98 -13.17 -4.67
N THR A 161 -7.34 -12.08 -4.27
CA THR A 161 -5.93 -11.80 -4.62
C THR A 161 -5.00 -12.83 -4.00
N VAL A 162 -5.21 -13.18 -2.73
CA VAL A 162 -4.40 -14.19 -2.03
C VAL A 162 -4.61 -15.57 -2.64
N ASP A 163 -5.83 -15.92 -3.04
CA ASP A 163 -6.15 -17.20 -3.68
C ASP A 163 -5.51 -17.34 -5.09
N ARG A 164 -5.03 -16.24 -5.69
CA ARG A 164 -4.20 -16.29 -6.91
C ARG A 164 -2.74 -16.66 -6.66
N VAL A 165 -2.30 -16.66 -5.41
CA VAL A 165 -0.93 -17.03 -5.03
C VAL A 165 -0.83 -18.55 -4.89
N ASP A 166 0.01 -19.19 -5.70
CA ASP A 166 0.13 -20.66 -5.69
C ASP A 166 0.54 -21.20 -4.33
N GLY A 167 -0.26 -22.17 -3.88
CA GLY A 167 -0.07 -22.82 -2.60
C GLY A 167 -0.22 -21.87 -1.42
N GLY A 168 -0.89 -20.72 -1.60
CA GLY A 168 -1.13 -19.73 -0.56
C GLY A 168 0.13 -18.99 -0.09
N VAL A 169 -0.07 -18.15 0.92
CA VAL A 169 0.99 -17.32 1.51
C VAL A 169 1.47 -17.97 2.81
N PRO A 170 2.80 -18.11 3.02
CA PRO A 170 3.32 -18.63 4.28
C PRO A 170 3.15 -17.60 5.40
N ILE A 171 2.65 -18.07 6.53
CA ILE A 171 2.62 -17.36 7.81
C ILE A 171 3.40 -18.19 8.82
N CYS A 172 4.34 -17.55 9.49
CA CYS A 172 5.16 -18.13 10.54
C CYS A 172 4.83 -17.48 11.87
N THR A 173 4.66 -18.31 12.90
CA THR A 173 4.44 -17.86 14.28
C THR A 173 5.28 -18.70 15.24
N GLU A 174 5.93 -18.05 16.20
CA GLU A 174 6.75 -18.72 17.22
C GLU A 174 5.90 -19.22 18.39
N GLN A 175 4.75 -18.59 18.61
CA GLN A 175 3.79 -18.92 19.66
C GLN A 175 2.43 -19.23 19.04
N PRO A 176 1.54 -19.96 19.74
CA PRO A 176 0.18 -20.16 19.27
C PRO A 176 -0.49 -18.82 18.99
N LEU A 177 -1.02 -18.64 17.79
CA LEU A 177 -1.73 -17.43 17.39
C LEU A 177 -3.22 -17.74 17.36
N LYS A 178 -3.92 -17.34 18.43
CA LYS A 178 -5.36 -17.55 18.59
C LYS A 178 -6.09 -16.25 18.85
N ASP A 179 -7.07 -15.93 18.01
CA ASP A 179 -7.91 -14.76 18.19
C ASP A 179 -9.39 -15.09 17.88
N PRO A 180 -10.21 -15.35 18.91
CA PRO A 180 -11.62 -15.69 18.74
C PRO A 180 -12.43 -14.63 17.97
N SER A 181 -11.98 -13.36 17.95
CA SER A 181 -12.68 -12.31 17.22
C SER A 181 -12.54 -12.42 15.70
N THR A 182 -11.49 -13.07 15.24
CA THR A 182 -11.25 -13.34 13.81
C THR A 182 -11.40 -14.82 13.48
N GLY A 183 -11.43 -15.70 14.47
CA GLY A 183 -11.46 -17.15 14.27
C GLY A 183 -10.10 -17.76 13.89
N ILE A 184 -9.01 -16.98 13.85
CA ILE A 184 -7.68 -17.52 13.58
C ILE A 184 -7.23 -18.41 14.75
N ASP A 185 -6.73 -19.60 14.44
CA ASP A 185 -6.13 -20.55 15.37
C ASP A 185 -4.97 -21.27 14.66
N LEU A 186 -3.75 -20.80 14.92
CA LEU A 186 -2.52 -21.35 14.35
C LEU A 186 -1.61 -21.85 15.46
N GLN A 187 -1.13 -23.07 15.30
CA GLN A 187 -0.05 -23.61 16.12
C GLN A 187 1.30 -22.99 15.72
N PRO A 188 2.30 -23.00 16.62
CA PRO A 188 3.67 -22.60 16.28
C PRO A 188 4.19 -23.31 15.03
N GLY A 189 4.94 -22.58 14.20
CA GLY A 189 5.51 -23.04 12.94
C GLY A 189 5.07 -22.21 11.74
N THR A 190 5.37 -22.73 10.55
CA THR A 190 5.01 -22.10 9.26
C THR A 190 3.83 -22.83 8.63
N LYS A 191 2.73 -22.11 8.40
CA LYS A 191 1.54 -22.62 7.72
C LYS A 191 1.26 -21.77 6.48
N ARG A 192 0.92 -22.43 5.37
CA ARG A 192 0.37 -21.76 4.18
C ARG A 192 -1.11 -21.49 4.37
N VAL A 193 -1.55 -20.27 4.07
CA VAL A 193 -2.94 -19.87 4.19
C VAL A 193 -3.51 -19.41 2.85
N ALA A 194 -4.79 -19.72 2.64
CA ALA A 194 -5.62 -19.19 1.56
C ALA A 194 -6.26 -17.86 1.96
N GLY A 195 -6.99 -17.21 1.05
CA GLY A 195 -7.50 -15.85 1.20
C GLY A 195 -8.32 -15.61 2.46
N GLY A 196 -9.24 -16.51 2.79
CA GLY A 196 -10.06 -16.38 4.00
C GLY A 196 -9.25 -16.48 5.30
N GLU A 197 -8.35 -17.48 5.42
CA GLU A 197 -7.48 -17.62 6.59
C GLU A 197 -6.45 -16.48 6.69
N ALA A 198 -5.93 -16.02 5.55
CA ALA A 198 -5.08 -14.84 5.47
C ALA A 198 -5.80 -13.59 5.99
N LEU A 199 -7.08 -13.43 5.64
CA LEU A 199 -7.89 -12.31 6.10
C LEU A 199 -8.08 -12.34 7.62
N GLN A 200 -8.31 -13.53 8.20
CA GLN A 200 -8.36 -13.70 9.65
C GLN A 200 -7.03 -13.30 10.31
N TYR A 201 -5.90 -13.70 9.73
CA TYR A 201 -4.57 -13.36 10.24
C TYR A 201 -4.30 -11.86 10.25
N VAL A 202 -4.49 -11.15 9.13
CA VAL A 202 -4.18 -9.72 9.01
C VAL A 202 -5.17 -8.82 9.77
N ARG A 203 -6.34 -9.35 10.16
CA ARG A 203 -7.33 -8.68 11.01
C ARG A 203 -7.08 -8.89 12.50
N SER A 204 -6.31 -9.90 12.89
CA SER A 204 -6.13 -10.26 14.31
C SER A 204 -5.41 -9.15 15.09
N ARG A 205 -6.00 -8.74 16.22
CA ARG A 205 -5.47 -7.70 17.12
C ARG A 205 -5.09 -8.26 18.49
N LYS A 206 -5.73 -9.35 18.91
CA LYS A 206 -5.67 -9.83 20.29
C LYS A 206 -4.69 -10.98 20.50
N ALA A 207 -4.27 -11.64 19.41
CA ALA A 207 -3.44 -12.85 19.51
C ALA A 207 -2.07 -12.62 20.16
N ASP A 208 -1.49 -11.42 20.05
CA ASP A 208 -0.14 -11.09 20.53
C ASP A 208 -0.14 -10.06 21.67
N GLY A 209 -1.31 -9.62 22.14
CA GLY A 209 -1.44 -8.58 23.18
C GLY A 209 -0.95 -7.19 22.76
N GLN A 210 -0.57 -7.00 21.49
CA GLN A 210 0.00 -5.75 20.97
C GLN A 210 -1.04 -4.89 20.21
N MET A 211 -2.32 -5.28 20.29
CA MET A 211 -3.47 -4.57 19.74
C MET A 211 -3.26 -4.21 18.26
N ASP A 212 -3.38 -2.93 17.92
CA ASP A 212 -3.28 -2.47 16.55
C ASP A 212 -1.85 -2.52 15.99
N PHE A 213 -0.85 -2.34 16.85
CA PHE A 213 0.55 -2.34 16.43
C PHE A 213 1.04 -3.75 16.09
N GLY A 214 0.60 -4.76 16.85
CA GLY A 214 0.79 -6.16 16.50
C GLY A 214 0.13 -6.52 15.17
N ARG A 215 -1.05 -5.95 14.89
CA ARG A 215 -1.74 -6.10 13.60
C ARG A 215 -0.95 -5.48 12.45
N ILE A 216 -0.44 -4.26 12.59
CA ILE A 216 0.43 -3.62 11.58
C ILE A 216 1.64 -4.52 11.28
N ARG A 217 2.28 -5.07 12.32
CA ARG A 217 3.43 -5.96 12.14
C ARG A 217 3.07 -7.22 11.35
N LYS A 218 1.93 -7.84 11.65
CA LYS A 218 1.42 -9.00 10.89
C LYS A 218 1.14 -8.65 9.43
N GLN A 219 0.58 -7.46 9.15
CA GLN A 219 0.33 -6.99 7.79
C GLN A 219 1.62 -6.79 7.00
N GLN A 220 2.65 -6.15 7.58
CA GLN A 220 3.97 -6.00 6.95
C GLN A 220 4.60 -7.35 6.63
N LYS A 221 4.61 -8.29 7.60
CA LYS A 221 5.09 -9.66 7.37
C LYS A 221 4.29 -10.35 6.26
N PHE A 222 2.98 -10.20 6.26
CA PHE A 222 2.12 -10.81 5.24
C PHE A 222 2.42 -10.27 3.83
N ILE A 223 2.60 -8.96 3.68
CA ILE A 223 2.97 -8.33 2.41
C ILE A 223 4.31 -8.87 1.93
N VAL A 224 5.34 -8.92 2.79
CA VAL A 224 6.65 -9.47 2.42
C VAL A 224 6.57 -10.92 1.96
N ASN A 225 5.86 -11.77 2.71
CA ASN A 225 5.73 -13.18 2.36
C ASN A 225 4.89 -13.37 1.08
N THR A 226 3.90 -12.51 0.84
CA THR A 226 3.15 -12.48 -0.42
C THR A 226 4.08 -12.10 -1.57
N LEU A 227 4.84 -11.00 -1.45
CA LEU A 227 5.79 -10.57 -2.47
C LEU A 227 6.79 -11.67 -2.81
N ARG A 228 7.41 -12.32 -1.81
CA ARG A 228 8.31 -13.46 -2.04
C ARG A 228 7.62 -14.57 -2.85
N ARG A 229 6.38 -14.93 -2.52
CA ARG A 229 5.63 -15.93 -3.29
C ARG A 229 5.31 -15.48 -4.72
N LEU A 230 5.16 -14.18 -4.97
CA LEU A 230 5.03 -13.66 -6.32
C LEU A 230 6.34 -13.83 -7.12
N HIS A 231 7.49 -13.57 -6.49
CA HIS A 231 8.81 -13.82 -7.09
C HIS A 231 9.08 -15.31 -7.36
N ASP A 232 8.47 -16.22 -6.60
CA ASP A 232 8.61 -17.68 -6.80
C ASP A 232 7.88 -18.23 -8.06
N GLY A 233 7.43 -17.36 -8.99
CA GLY A 233 6.97 -17.77 -10.32
C GLY A 233 5.83 -16.96 -10.94
N ILE A 234 5.06 -16.18 -10.16
CA ILE A 234 3.97 -15.36 -10.71
C ILE A 234 4.54 -14.18 -11.51
N LEU A 235 5.63 -13.57 -11.06
CA LEU A 235 6.29 -12.47 -11.78
C LEU A 235 6.96 -12.90 -13.10
N ASP A 236 7.14 -14.20 -13.31
CA ASP A 236 7.72 -14.77 -14.53
C ASP A 236 6.66 -15.22 -15.54
N ASP A 237 5.39 -15.26 -15.15
CA ASP A 237 4.28 -15.67 -15.99
C ASP A 237 3.38 -14.45 -16.31
N PRO A 238 3.39 -13.94 -17.56
CA PRO A 238 2.64 -12.76 -17.95
C PRO A 238 1.12 -12.90 -17.79
N GLU A 239 0.56 -14.07 -18.05
CA GLU A 239 -0.89 -14.31 -17.94
C GLU A 239 -1.31 -14.28 -16.48
N ARG A 240 -0.53 -14.95 -15.63
CA ARG A 240 -0.79 -15.00 -14.19
C ARG A 240 -0.57 -13.65 -13.52
N LEU A 241 0.48 -12.93 -13.90
CA LEU A 241 0.75 -11.58 -13.41
C LEU A 241 -0.38 -10.62 -13.80
N SER A 242 -0.84 -10.68 -15.04
CA SER A 242 -2.00 -9.90 -15.53
C SER A 242 -3.26 -10.22 -14.74
N ALA A 243 -3.54 -11.51 -14.54
CA ALA A 243 -4.69 -11.97 -13.78
C ALA A 243 -4.61 -11.51 -12.31
N PHE A 244 -3.43 -11.58 -11.68
CA PHE A 244 -3.19 -11.09 -10.32
C PHE A 244 -3.40 -9.57 -10.22
N ALA A 245 -2.80 -8.80 -11.12
CA ALA A 245 -2.93 -7.34 -11.16
C ALA A 245 -4.39 -6.91 -11.38
N ALA A 246 -5.13 -7.59 -12.25
CA ALA A 246 -6.56 -7.32 -12.48
C ALA A 246 -7.40 -7.59 -11.23
N THR A 247 -7.14 -8.70 -10.52
CA THR A 247 -7.83 -9.00 -9.25
C THR A 247 -7.49 -7.98 -8.17
N LEU A 248 -6.21 -7.64 -8.00
CA LEU A 248 -5.77 -6.64 -7.02
C LEU A 248 -6.35 -5.26 -7.29
N ARG A 249 -6.46 -4.86 -8.56
CA ARG A 249 -7.11 -3.59 -8.95
C ARG A 249 -8.61 -3.64 -8.65
N GLY A 250 -9.28 -4.76 -8.93
CA GLY A 250 -10.74 -4.87 -8.86
C GLY A 250 -11.44 -4.07 -9.96
N THR A 251 -12.68 -3.62 -9.74
CA THR A 251 -13.46 -2.86 -10.76
C THR A 251 -13.92 -1.48 -10.30
N ALA A 252 -13.87 -1.19 -8.99
CA ALA A 252 -14.33 0.08 -8.43
C ALA A 252 -13.45 1.27 -8.88
N ALA A 253 -14.05 2.27 -9.53
CA ALA A 253 -13.35 3.50 -9.81
C ALA A 253 -13.01 4.23 -8.50
N ALA A 254 -11.79 4.76 -8.41
CA ALA A 254 -11.35 5.60 -7.31
C ALA A 254 -10.57 6.78 -7.89
N GLU A 255 -10.63 7.94 -7.23
CA GLU A 255 -9.82 9.07 -7.65
C GLU A 255 -8.34 8.72 -7.54
N ARG A 256 -7.56 9.03 -8.58
CA ARG A 256 -6.15 8.60 -8.72
C ARG A 256 -5.94 7.08 -8.59
N GLY A 257 -7.00 6.29 -8.80
CA GLY A 257 -6.95 4.83 -8.72
C GLY A 257 -5.92 4.27 -9.70
N ILE A 258 -5.03 3.42 -9.20
CA ILE A 258 -4.03 2.75 -10.05
C ILE A 258 -4.72 1.81 -11.04
N SER A 259 -4.31 1.86 -12.30
CA SER A 259 -4.80 0.98 -13.35
C SER A 259 -4.06 -0.36 -13.35
N THR A 260 -4.65 -1.38 -13.99
CA THR A 260 -3.98 -2.68 -14.16
C THR A 260 -2.67 -2.55 -14.93
N ALA A 261 -2.62 -1.73 -15.98
CA ALA A 261 -1.41 -1.49 -16.75
C ALA A 261 -0.30 -0.84 -15.91
N GLU A 262 -0.66 0.07 -15.01
CA GLU A 262 0.26 0.69 -14.08
C GLU A 262 0.76 -0.30 -13.02
N LEU A 263 -0.10 -1.17 -12.48
CA LEU A 263 0.33 -2.26 -11.60
C LEU A 263 1.32 -3.21 -12.29
N LEU A 264 1.09 -3.53 -13.57
CA LEU A 264 2.02 -4.34 -14.36
C LEU A 264 3.35 -3.63 -14.60
N THR A 265 3.31 -2.32 -14.86
CA THR A 265 4.52 -1.51 -14.99
C THR A 265 5.29 -1.48 -13.66
N LEU A 266 4.59 -1.37 -12.53
CA LEU A 266 5.18 -1.37 -11.21
C LEU A 266 5.83 -2.72 -10.91
N ALA A 267 5.12 -3.81 -11.21
CA ALA A 267 5.64 -5.16 -11.06
C ALA A 267 6.91 -5.37 -11.90
N ALA A 268 6.94 -4.86 -13.14
CA ALA A 268 8.12 -4.95 -14.00
C ALA A 268 9.32 -4.15 -13.43
N HIS A 269 9.09 -2.96 -12.89
CA HIS A 269 10.16 -2.16 -12.27
C HIS A 269 10.72 -2.80 -11.01
N LEU A 270 9.86 -3.47 -10.22
CA LEU A 270 10.23 -4.02 -8.93
C LEU A 270 10.60 -5.50 -8.97
N LYS A 271 10.48 -6.17 -10.12
CA LYS A 271 10.69 -7.62 -10.28
C LYS A 271 12.08 -8.08 -9.85
N ASP A 272 13.09 -7.26 -10.05
CA ASP A 272 14.48 -7.57 -9.69
C ASP A 272 14.92 -6.91 -8.38
N LEU A 273 14.00 -6.25 -7.67
CA LEU A 273 14.28 -5.59 -6.41
C LEU A 273 14.47 -6.65 -5.31
N PRO A 274 15.66 -6.74 -4.68
CA PRO A 274 15.87 -7.70 -3.61
C PRO A 274 15.10 -7.27 -2.36
N PRO A 275 14.58 -8.21 -1.53
CA PRO A 275 13.79 -7.87 -0.34
C PRO A 275 14.49 -6.95 0.67
N GLU A 276 15.82 -6.90 0.68
CA GLU A 276 16.63 -6.01 1.50
C GLU A 276 16.51 -4.53 1.12
N ARG A 277 16.05 -4.24 -0.10
CA ARG A 277 15.80 -2.88 -0.63
C ARG A 277 14.35 -2.44 -0.43
N THR A 278 13.54 -3.27 0.22
CA THR A 278 12.20 -2.91 0.66
C THR A 278 12.25 -2.70 2.17
N GLU A 279 11.95 -1.50 2.66
CA GLU A 279 11.91 -1.21 4.09
C GLU A 279 10.47 -0.97 4.56
N PHE A 280 10.13 -1.51 5.72
CA PHE A 280 8.82 -1.37 6.34
C PHE A 280 8.97 -0.64 7.67
N ALA A 281 8.19 0.41 7.88
CA ALA A 281 8.12 1.12 9.14
C ALA A 281 6.67 1.48 9.48
N THR A 282 6.44 1.78 10.75
CA THR A 282 5.26 2.54 11.17
C THR A 282 5.69 4.00 11.31
N VAL A 283 4.82 4.96 10.99
CA VAL A 283 5.12 6.38 11.29
C VAL A 283 5.51 6.54 12.78
N PRO A 284 6.51 7.36 13.12
CA PRO A 284 6.91 7.60 14.50
C PRO A 284 5.72 8.05 15.37
N ILE A 285 5.48 7.30 16.44
CA ILE A 285 4.38 7.54 17.38
C ILE A 285 4.95 8.03 18.70
N ARG A 286 4.38 9.11 19.24
CA ARG A 286 4.72 9.58 20.59
C ARG A 286 3.97 8.75 21.64
N GLY A 287 2.68 8.48 21.41
CA GLY A 287 1.82 7.74 22.33
C GLY A 287 0.34 7.98 22.02
N PHE A 288 -0.54 7.67 22.98
CA PHE A 288 -1.94 8.06 22.89
C PHE A 288 -2.11 9.54 23.27
N ASN A 289 -3.02 10.22 22.58
CA ASN A 289 -3.50 11.54 23.00
C ASN A 289 -4.51 11.39 24.13
N PRO A 290 -4.76 12.46 24.91
CA PRO A 290 -5.96 12.55 25.73
C PRO A 290 -7.21 12.29 24.89
N ASP A 291 -8.23 11.68 25.49
CA ASP A 291 -9.50 11.45 24.81
C ASP A 291 -10.09 12.78 24.32
N ILE A 292 -10.50 12.80 23.05
CA ILE A 292 -11.10 13.97 22.41
C ILE A 292 -12.61 13.77 22.36
N GLU A 293 -13.38 14.72 22.88
CA GLU A 293 -14.84 14.66 22.84
C GLU A 293 -15.35 14.50 21.40
N GLY A 294 -16.26 13.54 21.18
CA GLY A 294 -16.80 13.22 19.85
C GLY A 294 -15.91 12.35 18.95
N VAL A 295 -14.62 12.17 19.28
CA VAL A 295 -13.66 11.35 18.50
C VAL A 295 -13.18 10.11 19.27
N GLY A 296 -12.99 10.25 20.59
CA GLY A 296 -12.47 9.23 21.49
C GLY A 296 -10.94 9.15 21.50
N SER A 297 -10.42 7.97 21.85
CA SER A 297 -8.98 7.72 21.96
C SER A 297 -8.28 7.75 20.60
N THR A 298 -7.21 8.51 20.49
CA THR A 298 -6.42 8.67 19.26
C THR A 298 -4.92 8.48 19.51
N VAL A 299 -4.20 8.13 18.45
CA VAL A 299 -2.74 8.00 18.45
C VAL A 299 -2.13 9.32 18.00
N GLY A 300 -1.19 9.85 18.78
CA GLY A 300 -0.41 11.04 18.45
C GLY A 300 0.93 10.65 17.84
N TRP A 301 1.24 11.24 16.68
CA TRP A 301 2.55 11.09 16.05
C TRP A 301 3.62 11.84 16.85
N ASP A 302 4.85 11.33 16.80
CA ASP A 302 6.03 12.10 17.17
C ASP A 302 6.32 13.09 16.04
N ALA A 303 6.10 14.39 16.28
CA ALA A 303 6.08 15.38 15.21
C ALA A 303 7.44 15.50 14.49
N GLU A 304 8.54 15.49 15.24
CA GLU A 304 9.89 15.57 14.68
C GLU A 304 10.26 14.30 13.91
N GLY A 305 10.00 13.11 14.48
CA GLY A 305 10.25 11.84 13.81
C GLY A 305 9.39 11.66 12.56
N ALA A 306 8.11 12.02 12.61
CA ALA A 306 7.23 11.98 11.45
C ALA A 306 7.70 12.93 10.35
N ALA A 307 8.10 14.16 10.70
CA ALA A 307 8.68 15.11 9.76
C ALA A 307 9.98 14.60 9.14
N GLU A 308 10.86 13.94 9.91
CA GLU A 308 12.09 13.32 9.39
C GLU A 308 11.77 12.19 8.42
N VAL A 309 10.81 11.30 8.75
CA VAL A 309 10.38 10.22 7.86
C VAL A 309 9.83 10.77 6.55
N PHE A 310 8.84 11.66 6.60
CA PHE A 310 8.19 12.15 5.38
C PHE A 310 9.08 13.12 4.60
N GLY A 311 9.91 13.92 5.26
CA GLY A 311 10.89 14.77 4.61
C GLY A 311 11.92 13.96 3.82
N ARG A 312 12.37 12.81 4.36
CA ARG A 312 13.24 11.90 3.60
C ARG A 312 12.56 11.29 2.39
N LEU A 313 11.32 10.83 2.52
CA LEU A 313 10.57 10.33 1.37
C LEU A 313 10.35 11.43 0.30
N ALA A 314 10.10 12.68 0.72
CA ALA A 314 9.97 13.82 -0.20
C ALA A 314 11.26 14.11 -0.97
N ASP A 315 12.41 13.85 -0.34
CA ASP A 315 13.74 14.00 -0.92
C ASP A 315 14.24 12.77 -1.69
N ASP A 316 13.44 11.70 -1.79
CA ASP A 316 13.83 10.37 -2.29
C ASP A 316 15.05 9.77 -1.54
N ARG A 317 15.06 9.93 -0.22
CA ARG A 317 16.07 9.36 0.69
C ARG A 317 15.51 8.15 1.45
N PRO A 318 16.37 7.16 1.80
CA PRO A 318 15.96 6.02 2.63
C PRO A 318 15.43 6.48 3.99
N LEU A 319 14.54 5.68 4.59
CA LEU A 319 14.01 5.91 5.93
C LEU A 319 15.12 6.19 6.97
N PRO A 320 14.85 7.02 7.99
CA PRO A 320 15.83 7.28 9.04
C PRO A 320 16.10 6.02 9.85
N ALA A 321 17.34 5.86 10.33
CA ALA A 321 17.66 4.79 11.27
C ALA A 321 16.85 4.97 12.56
N ALA A 322 16.49 3.86 13.24
CA ALA A 322 15.67 3.90 14.45
C ALA A 322 16.23 4.84 15.55
N ALA A 323 17.56 4.88 15.70
CA ALA A 323 18.23 5.73 16.69
C ALA A 323 18.13 7.25 16.41
N ALA A 324 17.71 7.64 15.20
CA ALA A 324 17.51 9.03 14.82
C ALA A 324 16.10 9.54 15.15
N VAL A 325 15.22 8.68 15.67
CA VAL A 325 13.82 9.00 15.99
C VAL A 325 13.58 8.78 17.48
N ALA A 326 12.78 9.66 18.10
CA ALA A 326 12.42 9.52 19.49
C ALA A 326 11.64 8.22 19.75
N PRO A 327 11.91 7.50 20.86
CA PRO A 327 11.18 6.28 21.17
C PRO A 327 9.73 6.58 21.56
N SER A 328 8.83 5.70 21.13
CA SER A 328 7.40 5.76 21.50
C SER A 328 7.18 5.47 22.99
N GLN A 329 6.19 6.15 23.59
CA GLN A 329 5.67 5.81 24.93
C GLN A 329 4.93 4.47 24.94
N ILE A 330 4.54 3.95 23.77
CA ILE A 330 3.91 2.64 23.59
C ILE A 330 5.00 1.68 23.08
N PRO A 331 5.48 0.71 23.89
CA PRO A 331 6.58 -0.16 23.50
C PRO A 331 6.31 -0.94 22.20
N ALA A 332 5.08 -1.42 22.00
CA ALA A 332 4.68 -2.15 20.80
C ALA A 332 4.63 -1.27 19.54
N ALA A 333 4.66 0.06 19.68
CA ALA A 333 4.64 1.04 18.59
C ALA A 333 6.00 1.71 18.38
N ALA A 334 7.09 1.13 18.91
CA ALA A 334 8.43 1.68 18.72
C ALA A 334 8.76 1.78 17.23
N TYR A 335 9.29 2.94 16.82
CA TYR A 335 9.76 3.12 15.46
C TYR A 335 10.95 2.19 15.19
N LYS A 336 10.76 1.28 14.24
CA LYS A 336 11.78 0.34 13.80
C LYS A 336 11.59 0.06 12.31
N PRO A 337 12.41 0.66 11.43
CA PRO A 337 12.43 0.27 10.04
C PRO A 337 13.02 -1.15 9.95
N ASP A 338 12.26 -2.05 9.36
CA ASP A 338 12.66 -3.43 9.13
C ASP A 338 12.84 -3.66 7.63
N LYS A 339 13.99 -4.22 7.27
CA LYS A 339 14.23 -4.69 5.91
C LYS A 339 13.27 -5.83 5.61
N GLY A 340 12.76 -5.91 4.40
CA GLY A 340 11.83 -6.95 3.97
C GLY A 340 12.39 -8.34 4.22
N SER A 341 13.69 -8.54 4.02
CA SER A 341 14.35 -9.83 4.29
C SER A 341 14.26 -10.31 5.74
N SER A 342 14.15 -9.42 6.73
CA SER A 342 13.98 -9.80 8.15
C SER A 342 12.56 -10.24 8.50
N LEU A 343 11.59 -10.01 7.60
CA LEU A 343 10.18 -10.31 7.78
C LEU A 343 9.74 -11.60 7.08
N ILE A 344 10.64 -12.18 6.29
CA ILE A 344 10.36 -13.42 5.57
C ILE A 344 10.32 -14.58 6.56
N CYS A 345 9.33 -15.46 6.39
CA CYS A 345 9.29 -16.70 7.14
C CYS A 345 10.49 -17.61 6.81
N PRO A 346 11.06 -18.27 7.83
CA PRO A 346 12.22 -19.15 7.65
C PRO A 346 11.92 -20.36 6.75
#